data_AF-A0A365L6W7-F1
#
_entry.id   AF-A0A365L6W7-F1
#
_cell.length_a   1.000
_cell.length_b   1.000
_cell.length_c   1.000
_cell.angle_alpha   90.00
_cell.angle_beta   90.00
_cell.angle_gamma   90.00
#
_symmetry.space_group_name_H-M   'P 1'
#
loop_
_entity.id
_entity.type
_entity.pdbx_description
1 polymer ?
#
loop_
_entity_poly.entity_id
_entity_poly.type
_entity_poly.pdbx_seq_one_letter_code
_entity_poly.pdbx_strand_id
1 'polypeptide(L)'
;MRMCKLCRKKPRVDNTGHVFCSDDCFKKFEDGPDDFSHPYIDDYDMLRIAYIDWMQNYEGDLHKSIYFGYPKKSDLLEWLDETMDPYWDYYGLAGSDGIFSEEIFFYIKELLGLQETARDWEVDERKYGKWLRRLEAKK
;
A
#
# COMPACT_ATOMS: atom_id res chain seq x y z
N MET A 1 4.69 14.90 1.94
CA MET A 1 3.65 13.95 2.41
C MET A 1 3.73 13.81 3.92
N ARG A 2 2.59 13.81 4.62
CA ARG A 2 2.54 13.56 6.07
C ARG A 2 2.62 12.03 6.27
N MET A 3 3.76 11.51 6.68
CA MET A 3 3.86 10.14 7.18
C MET A 3 3.70 10.13 8.70
N CYS A 4 3.12 9.08 9.26
CA CYS A 4 3.09 8.92 10.71
C CYS A 4 4.53 8.79 11.21
N LYS A 5 4.99 9.72 12.06
CA LYS A 5 6.37 9.70 12.59
C LYS A 5 6.66 8.46 13.45
N LEU A 6 5.61 7.84 14.01
CA LEU A 6 5.72 6.68 14.89
C LEU A 6 5.83 5.36 14.11
N CYS A 7 4.91 5.09 13.20
CA CYS A 7 4.86 3.82 12.47
C CYS A 7 5.44 3.88 11.05
N ARG A 8 5.82 5.07 10.56
CA ARG A 8 6.28 5.33 9.18
C ARG A 8 5.33 4.84 8.09
N LYS A 9 4.07 4.50 8.43
CA LYS A 9 3.01 4.20 7.47
C LYS A 9 2.33 5.50 7.02
N LYS A 10 1.70 5.48 5.85
CA LYS A 10 0.85 6.61 5.44
C LYS A 10 -0.39 6.63 6.36
N PRO A 11 -0.69 7.77 6.99
CA PRO A 11 -1.82 7.93 7.91
C PRO A 11 -3.17 7.82 7.17
N ARG A 12 -4.23 7.43 7.90
CA ARG A 12 -5.62 7.43 7.39
C ARG A 12 -6.10 8.87 7.25
N VAL A 13 -6.84 9.19 6.20
CA VAL A 13 -7.51 10.48 6.00
C VAL A 13 -9.02 10.30 6.15
N ASP A 14 -9.73 11.32 6.64
CA ASP A 14 -11.21 11.38 6.65
C ASP A 14 -11.79 12.21 5.50
N ASN A 15 -13.12 12.27 5.36
CA ASN A 15 -13.78 13.02 4.28
C ASN A 15 -13.56 14.55 4.35
N THR A 16 -13.04 15.06 5.48
CA THR A 16 -12.72 16.48 5.68
C THR A 16 -11.21 16.78 5.58
N GLY A 17 -10.39 15.75 5.44
CA GLY A 17 -8.95 15.85 5.28
C GLY A 17 -8.14 15.82 6.57
N HIS A 18 -8.74 15.48 7.71
CA HIS A 18 -7.94 15.20 8.90
C HIS A 18 -7.14 13.92 8.70
N VAL A 19 -5.97 13.88 9.33
CA VAL A 19 -4.95 12.86 9.09
C VAL A 19 -4.67 12.13 10.41
N PHE A 20 -4.90 10.83 10.42
CA PHE A 20 -4.84 9.96 11.59
C PHE A 20 -3.69 8.98 11.52
N CYS A 21 -2.98 8.88 12.64
CA CYS A 21 -1.79 8.05 12.77
C CYS A 21 -2.04 6.53 12.56
N SER A 22 -3.28 6.11 12.79
CA SER A 22 -3.78 4.74 12.78
C SER A 22 -5.32 4.76 12.74
N ASP A 23 -5.92 3.61 12.47
CA ASP A 23 -7.38 3.47 12.55
C ASP A 23 -7.89 3.62 14.00
N ASP A 24 -7.07 3.29 15.00
CA ASP A 24 -7.38 3.55 16.42
C ASP A 24 -7.40 5.05 16.74
N CYS A 25 -6.49 5.82 16.13
CA CYS A 25 -6.48 7.29 16.22
C CYS A 25 -7.79 7.87 15.65
N PHE A 26 -8.30 7.31 14.53
CA PHE A 26 -9.57 7.71 13.91
C PHE A 26 -10.78 7.33 14.77
N LYS A 27 -10.88 6.08 15.24
CA LYS A 27 -12.02 5.59 16.06
C LYS A 27 -12.21 6.33 17.38
N LYS A 28 -11.14 6.90 17.93
CA LYS A 28 -11.15 7.63 19.21
C LYS A 28 -11.40 9.13 19.05
N PHE A 29 -11.52 9.61 17.81
CA PHE A 29 -11.75 11.02 17.56
C PHE A 29 -13.22 11.35 17.86
N GLU A 30 -13.46 12.00 19.01
CA GLU A 30 -14.78 12.49 19.41
C GLU A 30 -15.31 13.52 18.40
N ASP A 31 -16.61 13.46 18.09
CA ASP A 31 -17.27 14.23 17.02
C ASP A 31 -16.66 14.03 15.62
N GLY A 32 -16.03 12.88 15.38
CA GLY A 32 -15.40 12.57 14.11
C GLY A 32 -16.38 12.57 12.93
N PRO A 33 -15.93 12.99 11.73
CA PRO A 33 -16.77 12.97 10.54
C PRO A 33 -17.25 11.55 10.23
N ASP A 34 -18.54 11.44 9.89
CA ASP A 34 -19.14 10.18 9.46
C ASP A 34 -18.81 9.92 7.99
N ASP A 35 -17.65 9.30 7.78
CA ASP A 35 -17.22 8.87 6.46
C ASP A 35 -17.85 7.54 6.02
N PHE A 36 -18.54 6.83 6.92
CA PHE A 36 -19.07 5.49 6.63
C PHE A 36 -20.13 5.50 5.54
N SER A 37 -20.74 6.66 5.30
CA SER A 37 -21.72 6.88 4.23
C SER A 37 -21.11 7.43 2.94
N HIS A 38 -19.81 7.77 2.92
CA HIS A 38 -19.18 8.36 1.76
C HIS A 38 -19.03 7.32 0.64
N PRO A 39 -19.42 7.61 -0.62
CA PRO A 39 -19.43 6.62 -1.70
C PRO A 39 -18.06 5.97 -1.99
N TYR A 40 -16.96 6.66 -1.66
CA TYR A 40 -15.58 6.21 -1.91
C TYR A 40 -14.86 5.63 -0.69
N ILE A 41 -15.50 5.53 0.48
CA ILE A 41 -14.82 5.11 1.72
C ILE A 41 -14.29 3.67 1.62
N ASP A 42 -15.12 2.77 1.09
CA ASP A 42 -14.78 1.34 1.00
C ASP A 42 -13.59 1.14 0.04
N ASP A 43 -13.63 1.79 -1.12
CA ASP A 43 -12.56 1.72 -2.10
C ASP A 43 -11.25 2.31 -1.58
N TYR A 44 -11.32 3.48 -0.93
CA TYR A 44 -10.18 4.10 -0.28
C TYR A 44 -9.58 3.19 0.80
N ASP A 45 -10.41 2.64 1.69
CA ASP A 45 -9.92 1.80 2.79
C ASP A 45 -9.30 0.51 2.28
N MET A 46 -9.93 -0.16 1.30
CA MET A 46 -9.40 -1.36 0.67
C MET A 46 -8.05 -1.10 -0.01
N LEU A 47 -7.98 -0.08 -0.87
CA LEU A 47 -6.74 0.23 -1.60
C LEU A 47 -5.62 0.67 -0.66
N ARG A 48 -5.94 1.43 0.39
CA ARG A 48 -4.97 1.80 1.43
C ARG A 48 -4.42 0.58 2.17
N ILE A 49 -5.26 -0.40 2.52
CA ILE A 49 -4.79 -1.65 3.16
C ILE A 49 -3.84 -2.39 2.22
N ALA A 50 -4.24 -2.56 0.96
CA ALA A 50 -3.42 -3.24 -0.03
C ALA A 50 -2.08 -2.54 -0.26
N TYR A 51 -2.08 -1.21 -0.39
CA TYR A 51 -0.85 -0.42 -0.50
C TYR A 51 0.08 -0.62 0.70
N ILE A 52 -0.45 -0.58 1.93
CA ILE A 52 0.36 -0.80 3.13
C ILE A 52 0.98 -2.21 3.12
N ASP A 53 0.21 -3.22 2.74
CA ASP A 53 0.70 -4.60 2.68
C ASP A 53 1.83 -4.74 1.64
N TRP A 54 1.60 -4.24 0.43
CA TRP A 54 2.59 -4.22 -0.65
C TRP A 54 3.90 -3.56 -0.21
N MET A 55 3.85 -2.35 0.35
CA MET A 55 5.04 -1.63 0.80
C MET A 55 5.81 -2.34 1.92
N GLN A 56 5.15 -3.22 2.68
CA GLN A 56 5.78 -3.98 3.77
C GLN A 56 6.36 -5.31 3.30
N ASN A 57 5.78 -5.92 2.27
CA ASN A 57 6.05 -7.32 1.93
C ASN A 57 6.78 -7.54 0.60
N TYR A 58 6.69 -6.62 -0.37
CA TYR A 58 7.15 -6.86 -1.74
C TYR A 58 8.62 -7.33 -1.84
N GLU A 59 9.57 -6.68 -1.14
CA GLU A 59 10.98 -7.12 -1.16
C GLU A 59 11.13 -8.52 -0.56
N GLY A 60 10.34 -8.85 0.46
CA GLY A 60 10.32 -10.17 1.07
C GLY A 60 9.87 -11.23 0.08
N ASP A 61 8.85 -10.94 -0.71
CA ASP A 61 8.32 -11.86 -1.71
C ASP A 61 9.23 -12.00 -2.93
N LEU A 62 9.93 -10.93 -3.32
CA LEU A 62 10.99 -10.99 -4.34
C LEU A 62 12.17 -11.86 -3.86
N HIS A 63 12.57 -11.77 -2.59
CA HIS A 63 13.56 -12.68 -2.02
C HIS A 63 13.06 -14.14 -1.97
N LYS A 64 11.78 -14.37 -1.64
CA LYS A 64 11.16 -15.71 -1.71
C LYS A 64 11.16 -16.26 -3.14
N SER A 65 10.92 -15.39 -4.13
CA SER A 65 11.00 -15.75 -5.55
C SER A 65 12.35 -16.37 -5.90
N ILE A 66 13.44 -15.77 -5.42
CA ILE A 66 14.80 -16.30 -5.62
C ILE A 66 15.01 -17.60 -4.83
N TYR A 67 14.66 -17.61 -3.54
CA TYR A 67 15.02 -18.71 -2.64
C TYR A 67 14.16 -19.97 -2.83
N PHE A 68 12.84 -19.79 -2.94
CA PHE A 68 11.87 -20.89 -3.07
C PHE A 68 11.43 -21.12 -4.52
N GLY A 69 11.68 -20.18 -5.43
CA GLY A 69 11.13 -20.20 -6.79
C GLY A 69 9.67 -19.72 -6.87
N TYR A 70 9.06 -19.31 -5.76
CA TYR A 70 7.68 -18.83 -5.68
C TYR A 70 7.51 -17.76 -4.57
N PRO A 71 6.65 -16.74 -4.76
CA PRO A 71 5.96 -16.38 -6.01
C PRO A 71 6.96 -16.05 -7.11
N LYS A 72 6.62 -16.27 -8.39
CA LYS A 72 7.50 -15.75 -9.44
C LYS A 72 7.39 -14.23 -9.45
N LYS A 73 8.45 -13.55 -9.89
CA LYS A 73 8.42 -12.10 -10.11
C LYS A 73 7.30 -11.69 -11.06
N SER A 74 6.98 -12.49 -12.07
CA SER A 74 5.81 -12.27 -12.95
C SER A 74 4.50 -12.25 -12.18
N ASP A 75 4.32 -13.21 -11.27
CA ASP A 75 3.08 -13.37 -10.49
C ASP A 75 2.91 -12.17 -9.55
N LEU A 76 4.00 -11.67 -8.96
CA LEU A 76 3.97 -10.45 -8.15
C LEU A 76 3.55 -9.21 -8.96
N LEU A 77 3.99 -9.09 -10.21
CA LEU A 77 3.60 -7.98 -11.08
C LEU A 77 2.13 -8.09 -11.49
N GLU A 78 1.66 -9.31 -11.77
CA GLU A 78 0.25 -9.60 -12.06
C GLU A 78 -0.64 -9.28 -10.87
N TRP A 79 -0.27 -9.69 -9.65
CA TRP A 79 -1.03 -9.35 -8.44
C TRP A 79 -1.07 -7.85 -8.15
N LEU A 80 -0.01 -7.12 -8.50
CA LEU A 80 -0.03 -5.65 -8.42
C LEU A 80 -1.06 -5.05 -9.40
N ASP A 81 -1.10 -5.55 -10.64
CA ASP A 81 -2.11 -5.13 -11.63
C ASP A 81 -3.53 -5.46 -11.14
N GLU A 82 -3.77 -6.69 -10.69
CA GLU A 82 -5.06 -7.13 -10.13
C GLU A 82 -5.49 -6.28 -8.92
N THR A 83 -4.53 -5.80 -8.10
CA THR A 83 -4.82 -4.91 -6.97
C THR A 83 -5.35 -3.55 -7.45
N MET A 84 -4.85 -3.04 -8.58
CA MET A 84 -5.20 -1.71 -9.09
C MET A 84 -6.43 -1.73 -10.00
N ASP A 85 -6.71 -2.86 -10.65
CA ASP A 85 -7.75 -3.00 -11.67
C ASP A 85 -9.14 -2.45 -11.29
N PRO A 86 -9.67 -2.69 -10.07
CA PRO A 86 -10.96 -2.15 -9.66
C PRO A 86 -11.01 -0.63 -9.59
N TYR A 87 -9.85 0.04 -9.53
CA TYR A 87 -9.73 1.46 -9.20
C TYR A 87 -9.36 2.34 -10.41
N TRP A 88 -9.25 1.78 -11.61
CA TRP A 88 -8.84 2.53 -12.81
C TRP A 88 -9.77 3.71 -13.15
N ASP A 89 -11.06 3.60 -12.86
CA ASP A 89 -12.00 4.71 -13.07
C ASP A 89 -11.64 5.94 -12.22
N TYR A 90 -11.16 5.73 -10.99
CA TYR A 90 -10.65 6.80 -10.13
C TYR A 90 -9.38 7.44 -10.67
N TYR A 91 -8.54 6.67 -11.38
CA TYR A 91 -7.34 7.20 -12.01
C TYR A 91 -7.69 8.27 -13.07
N GLY A 92 -8.76 8.03 -13.83
CA GLY A 92 -9.27 8.98 -14.83
C GLY A 92 -9.78 10.30 -14.22
N LEU A 93 -10.23 10.27 -12.96
CA LEU A 93 -10.65 11.47 -12.23
C LEU A 93 -9.48 12.31 -11.71
N ALA A 94 -8.24 11.79 -11.76
CA ALA A 94 -7.02 12.49 -11.35
C ALA A 94 -7.10 13.15 -9.96
N GLY A 95 -7.89 12.58 -9.05
CA GLY A 95 -8.10 13.09 -7.70
C GLY A 95 -8.95 14.36 -7.59
N SER A 96 -9.72 14.73 -8.63
CA SER A 96 -10.50 15.99 -8.61
C SER A 96 -11.82 15.91 -7.84
N ASP A 97 -12.27 14.71 -7.46
CA ASP A 97 -13.60 14.49 -6.87
C ASP A 97 -13.54 14.26 -5.35
N GLY A 98 -12.92 15.22 -4.66
CA GLY A 98 -12.79 15.20 -3.20
C GLY A 98 -11.63 14.36 -2.66
N ILE A 99 -11.54 14.33 -1.33
CA ILE A 99 -10.34 13.88 -0.61
C ILE A 99 -10.08 12.38 -0.79
N PHE A 100 -11.12 11.55 -0.79
CA PHE A 100 -10.95 10.12 -1.06
C PHE A 100 -10.57 9.85 -2.51
N SER A 101 -11.09 10.62 -3.48
CA SER A 101 -10.65 10.52 -4.88
C SER A 101 -9.16 10.86 -5.01
N GLU A 102 -8.70 11.92 -4.33
CA GLU A 102 -7.29 12.30 -4.29
C GLU A 102 -6.41 11.20 -3.69
N GLU A 103 -6.83 10.61 -2.57
CA GLU A 103 -6.08 9.56 -1.89
C GLU A 103 -6.06 8.25 -2.69
N ILE A 104 -7.18 7.84 -3.30
CA ILE A 104 -7.23 6.68 -4.20
C ILE A 104 -6.28 6.89 -5.38
N PHE A 105 -6.36 8.05 -6.04
CA PHE A 105 -5.47 8.40 -7.16
C PHE A 105 -4.00 8.32 -6.76
N PHE A 106 -3.66 8.85 -5.58
CA PHE A 106 -2.33 8.75 -5.03
C PHE A 106 -1.87 7.29 -4.86
N TYR A 107 -2.69 6.42 -4.28
CA TYR A 107 -2.29 5.03 -4.04
C TYR A 107 -2.07 4.26 -5.34
N ILE A 108 -2.91 4.49 -6.36
CA ILE A 108 -2.71 3.89 -7.70
C ILE A 108 -1.34 4.32 -8.24
N LYS A 109 -0.99 5.60 -8.15
CA LYS A 109 0.32 6.09 -8.63
C LYS A 109 1.50 5.46 -7.88
N GLU A 110 1.41 5.34 -6.56
CA GLU A 110 2.49 4.71 -5.78
C GLU A 110 2.62 3.22 -6.11
N LEU A 111 1.50 2.52 -6.33
CA LEU A 111 1.50 1.11 -6.72
C LEU A 111 2.06 0.91 -8.15
N LEU A 112 1.78 1.82 -9.07
CA LEU A 112 2.44 1.83 -10.39
C LEU A 112 3.95 2.03 -10.26
N GLY A 113 4.39 2.98 -9.42
CA GLY A 113 5.80 3.18 -9.14
C GLY A 113 6.46 1.96 -8.46
N LEU A 114 5.72 1.27 -7.59
CA LEU A 114 6.16 0.01 -7.00
C LEU A 114 6.27 -1.09 -8.06
N GLN A 115 5.34 -1.16 -9.01
CA GLN A 115 5.40 -2.12 -10.10
C GLN A 115 6.65 -1.92 -10.96
N GLU A 116 6.98 -0.67 -11.31
CA GLU A 116 8.23 -0.35 -12.02
C GLU A 116 9.45 -0.75 -11.18
N THR A 117 9.44 -0.39 -9.89
CA THR A 117 10.51 -0.77 -8.95
C THR A 117 10.69 -2.29 -8.87
N ALA A 118 9.59 -3.04 -8.79
CA ALA A 118 9.62 -4.50 -8.75
C ALA A 118 10.11 -5.08 -10.08
N ARG A 119 9.69 -4.51 -11.22
CA ARG A 119 10.11 -4.91 -12.58
C ARG A 119 11.61 -4.75 -12.78
N ASP A 120 12.18 -3.66 -12.28
CA ASP A 120 13.62 -3.39 -12.38
C ASP A 120 14.40 -3.90 -11.16
N TRP A 121 13.72 -4.56 -10.23
CA TRP A 121 14.36 -5.06 -9.01
C TRP A 121 15.40 -6.12 -9.33
N GLU A 122 16.59 -5.92 -8.78
CA GLU A 122 17.71 -6.85 -8.76
C GLU A 122 18.06 -7.22 -7.31
N VAL A 123 18.72 -8.38 -7.14
CA VAL A 123 19.07 -8.84 -5.80
C VAL A 123 20.17 -7.97 -5.19
N ASP A 124 19.87 -7.38 -4.04
CA ASP A 124 20.89 -6.77 -3.18
C ASP A 124 21.41 -7.86 -2.23
N GLU A 125 22.66 -8.31 -2.44
CA GLU A 125 23.28 -9.39 -1.65
C GLU A 125 23.24 -9.12 -0.14
N ARG A 126 23.38 -7.86 0.28
CA ARG A 126 23.38 -7.48 1.68
C ARG A 126 21.99 -7.60 2.28
N LYS A 127 20.96 -7.12 1.58
CA LYS A 127 19.56 -7.24 2.01
C LYS A 127 19.12 -8.70 2.01
N TYR A 128 19.48 -9.45 0.97
CA TYR A 128 19.18 -10.88 0.85
C TYR A 128 19.82 -11.69 1.98
N GLY A 129 21.12 -11.46 2.26
CA GLY A 129 21.80 -12.12 3.38
C GLY A 129 21.18 -11.81 4.75
N LYS A 130 20.66 -10.58 4.96
CA LYS A 130 19.88 -10.24 6.17
C LYS A 130 18.53 -10.96 6.19
N TRP A 131 17.88 -11.13 5.05
CA TRP A 131 16.63 -11.86 4.94
C TRP A 131 16.81 -13.35 5.27
N LEU A 132 17.84 -14.01 4.74
CA LEU A 132 18.17 -15.41 5.04
C LEU A 132 18.39 -15.66 6.54
N ARG A 133 19.19 -14.83 7.21
CA ARG A 133 19.40 -14.97 8.67
C ARG A 133 18.10 -14.84 9.48
N ARG A 134 17.18 -13.97 9.05
CA ARG A 134 15.86 -13.83 9.69
C ARG A 134 14.96 -15.04 9.44
N LEU A 135 15.10 -15.70 8.28
CA LEU A 135 14.38 -16.92 7.96
C LEU A 135 14.88 -18.10 8.82
N GLU A 136 16.20 -18.23 8.98
CA GLU A 136 16.82 -19.27 9.81
C GLU A 136 16.48 -19.14 11.29
N ALA A 137 16.45 -17.91 11.82
CA ALA A 137 16.09 -17.65 13.21
C ALA A 137 14.61 -17.96 13.55
N LYS A 138 13.77 -18.19 12.56
CA LYS A 138 12.35 -18.57 12.72
C LYS A 138 12.11 -20.08 12.62
N LYS A 139 13.13 -20.87 12.29
CA LYS A 139 13.07 -22.34 12.29
C LYS A 139 13.43 -22.87 13.68
#